data_AF-A0A7C5JFE2-F1
#
_entry.id   AF-A0A7C5JFE2-F1
#
_cell.length_a   1.000
_cell.length_b   1.000
_cell.length_c   1.000
_cell.angle_alpha   90.00
_cell.angle_beta   90.00
_cell.angle_gamma   90.00
#
_symmetry.space_group_name_H-M   'P 1'
#
loop_
_entity.id
_entity.type
_entity.pdbx_description
1 polymer ?
#
loop_
_entity_poly.entity_id
_entity_poly.type
_entity_poly.pdbx_seq_one_letter_code
_entity_poly.pdbx_strand_id
1 'polypeptide(L)'
;MSNPTFVPKNFHSNSRKLKTAWVYAKAIFQQIKNRKVYFNSLQNNEVGIIEFKNGTKVEVQGKRCINFLNSIFFNKIYGTPNQEKTIIDIGANKGFFSVFFGTQLRS
;
A
#
# COMPACT_ATOMS: atom_id res chain seq x y z
N MET A 1 -30.72 26.55 -10.97
CA MET A 1 -29.42 25.93 -10.61
C MET A 1 -29.68 24.45 -10.37
N SER A 2 -29.17 23.56 -11.23
CA SER A 2 -29.32 22.11 -11.10
C SER A 2 -28.34 21.59 -10.05
N ASN A 3 -28.86 20.93 -9.01
CA ASN A 3 -28.02 20.22 -8.05
C ASN A 3 -27.21 19.14 -8.77
N PRO A 4 -25.89 19.06 -8.57
CA PRO A 4 -25.12 17.95 -9.10
C PRO A 4 -25.62 16.67 -8.42
N THR A 5 -26.18 15.76 -9.22
CA THR A 5 -26.54 14.41 -8.80
C THR A 5 -25.26 13.69 -8.39
N PHE A 6 -25.07 13.50 -7.08
CA PHE A 6 -24.02 12.64 -6.55
C PHE A 6 -24.31 11.21 -7.00
N VAL A 7 -23.65 10.76 -8.06
CA VAL A 7 -23.64 9.35 -8.45
C VAL A 7 -22.71 8.63 -7.46
N PRO A 8 -23.22 7.73 -6.60
CA PRO A 8 -22.38 6.98 -5.70
C PRO A 8 -21.37 6.20 -6.54
N LYS A 9 -20.08 6.52 -6.41
CA LYS A 9 -19.03 5.76 -7.10
C LYS A 9 -19.13 4.32 -6.63
N ASN A 10 -19.54 3.42 -7.53
CA ASN A 10 -19.71 2.01 -7.18
C ASN A 10 -18.32 1.42 -6.86
N PHE A 11 -18.04 1.20 -5.57
CA PHE A 11 -16.72 0.80 -5.09
C PHE A 11 -16.38 -0.66 -5.44
N HIS A 12 -17.36 -1.45 -5.90
CA HIS A 12 -17.21 -2.88 -6.14
C HIS A 12 -17.13 -3.29 -7.61
N SER A 13 -16.96 -2.35 -8.56
CA SER A 13 -16.88 -2.71 -9.99
C SER A 13 -15.69 -3.63 -10.29
N ASN A 14 -15.92 -4.64 -11.14
CA ASN A 14 -14.88 -5.60 -11.55
C ASN A 14 -13.69 -4.90 -12.24
N SER A 15 -13.95 -3.81 -12.97
CA SER A 15 -12.92 -2.97 -13.58
C SER A 15 -11.96 -2.35 -12.56
N ARG A 16 -12.49 -1.88 -11.41
CA ARG A 16 -11.67 -1.36 -10.31
C ARG A 16 -10.85 -2.45 -9.64
N LYS A 17 -11.44 -3.62 -9.39
CA LYS A 17 -10.72 -4.77 -8.80
C LYS A 17 -9.52 -5.17 -9.65
N LEU A 18 -9.69 -5.27 -10.97
CA LEU A 18 -8.61 -5.57 -11.92
C LEU A 18 -7.53 -4.50 -11.91
N LYS A 19 -7.92 -3.22 -11.93
CA LYS A 19 -6.97 -2.10 -11.86
C LYS A 19 -6.15 -2.14 -10.56
N THR A 20 -6.80 -2.37 -9.42
CA THR A 20 -6.12 -2.47 -8.12
C THR A 20 -5.17 -3.66 -8.09
N ALA A 21 -5.58 -4.83 -8.59
CA ALA A 21 -4.70 -5.99 -8.69
C ALA A 21 -3.45 -5.71 -9.55
N TRP A 22 -3.61 -4.99 -10.66
CA TRP A 22 -2.48 -4.61 -11.52
C TRP A 22 -1.53 -3.63 -10.85
N VAL A 23 -2.06 -2.63 -10.13
CA VAL A 23 -1.26 -1.68 -9.33
C VAL A 23 -0.44 -2.43 -8.27
N TYR A 24 -1.07 -3.35 -7.54
CA TYR A 24 -0.37 -4.18 -6.55
C TYR A 24 0.69 -5.05 -7.18
N ALA A 25 0.39 -5.76 -8.27
CA ALA A 25 1.37 -6.58 -8.97
C ALA A 25 2.58 -5.73 -9.39
N LYS A 26 2.37 -4.59 -10.04
CA LYS A 26 3.46 -3.69 -10.44
C LYS A 26 4.29 -3.24 -9.24
N ALA A 27 3.64 -2.80 -8.17
CA ALA A 27 4.33 -2.28 -6.99
C ALA A 27 5.11 -3.37 -6.23
N ILE A 28 4.56 -4.58 -6.10
CA ILE A 28 5.27 -5.73 -5.51
C ILE A 28 6.54 -6.04 -6.30
N PHE A 29 6.47 -6.09 -7.63
CA PHE A 29 7.64 -6.36 -8.47
C PHE A 29 8.68 -5.23 -8.44
N GLN A 30 8.23 -3.98 -8.31
CA GLN A 30 9.11 -2.81 -8.25
C GLN A 30 9.79 -2.67 -6.89
N GLN A 31 9.06 -2.88 -5.79
CA GLN A 31 9.48 -2.50 -4.43
C GLN A 31 9.98 -3.68 -3.60
N ILE A 32 9.43 -4.89 -3.77
CA ILE A 32 9.75 -6.04 -2.91
C ILE A 32 10.93 -6.82 -3.48
N LYS A 33 11.94 -7.06 -2.65
CA LYS A 33 13.14 -7.84 -2.99
C LYS A 33 12.85 -9.34 -2.90
N ASN A 34 12.32 -9.81 -1.76
CA ASN A 34 12.08 -11.24 -1.50
C ASN A 34 10.62 -11.66 -1.73
N ARG A 35 10.17 -11.56 -2.98
CA ARG A 35 8.77 -11.83 -3.40
C ARG A 35 8.21 -13.18 -2.93
N LYS A 36 9.04 -14.23 -2.81
CA LYS A 36 8.61 -15.54 -2.31
C LYS A 36 8.01 -15.45 -0.89
N VAL A 37 8.70 -14.77 0.02
CA VAL A 37 8.24 -14.59 1.41
C VAL A 37 6.93 -13.80 1.42
N TYR A 38 6.85 -12.75 0.60
CA TYR A 38 5.61 -11.98 0.44
C TYR A 38 4.42 -12.84 0.00
N PHE A 39 4.58 -13.68 -1.03
CA PHE A 39 3.49 -14.54 -1.51
C PHE A 39 3.12 -15.64 -0.53
N ASN A 40 4.10 -16.24 0.14
CA ASN A 40 3.86 -17.21 1.22
C ASN A 40 3.05 -16.57 2.37
N SER A 41 3.41 -15.38 2.83
CA SER A 41 2.64 -14.67 3.86
C SER A 41 1.22 -14.29 3.39
N LEU A 42 1.03 -13.99 2.10
CA LEU A 42 -0.27 -13.64 1.52
C LEU A 42 -1.20 -14.86 1.33
N GLN A 43 -0.67 -15.96 0.81
CA GLN A 43 -1.43 -17.14 0.39
C GLN A 43 -1.53 -18.18 1.52
N ASN A 44 -0.43 -18.44 2.22
CA ASN A 44 -0.33 -19.49 3.25
C ASN A 44 -0.44 -18.94 4.67
N ASN A 45 -0.61 -17.62 4.83
CA ASN A 45 -0.67 -16.95 6.13
C ASN A 45 0.59 -17.16 7.00
N GLU A 46 1.74 -17.42 6.36
CA GLU A 46 3.03 -17.62 7.03
C GLU A 46 3.60 -16.32 7.62
N VAL A 47 4.26 -16.43 8.77
CA VAL A 47 5.07 -15.34 9.34
C VAL A 47 6.34 -15.18 8.51
N GLY A 48 6.74 -13.94 8.25
CA GLY A 48 7.94 -13.67 7.47
C GLY A 48 8.44 -12.25 7.58
N ILE A 49 9.67 -12.03 7.12
CA ILE A 49 10.26 -10.69 6.99
C ILE A 49 10.24 -10.31 5.51
N ILE A 50 9.44 -9.30 5.17
CA ILE A 50 9.38 -8.73 3.83
C ILE A 50 10.50 -7.69 3.71
N GLU A 51 11.41 -7.92 2.77
CA GLU A 51 12.51 -7.02 2.47
C GLU A 51 12.20 -6.23 1.19
N PHE A 52 12.31 -4.90 1.31
CA PHE A 52 12.15 -3.97 0.22
C PHE A 52 13.50 -3.73 -0.46
N LYS A 53 13.48 -3.33 -1.74
CA LYS A 53 14.71 -3.03 -2.49
C LYS A 53 15.50 -1.84 -1.94
N ASN A 54 14.84 -0.93 -1.21
CA ASN A 54 15.50 0.17 -0.50
C ASN A 54 16.13 -0.25 0.85
N GLY A 55 16.09 -1.55 1.20
CA GLY A 55 16.64 -2.10 2.44
C GLY A 55 15.67 -2.11 3.63
N THR A 56 14.47 -1.53 3.52
CA THR A 56 13.45 -1.61 4.58
C THR A 56 13.04 -3.08 4.80
N LYS A 57 12.95 -3.49 6.07
CA LYS A 57 12.51 -4.84 6.47
C LYS A 57 11.27 -4.72 7.34
N VAL A 58 10.20 -5.42 6.98
CA VAL A 58 8.94 -5.43 7.73
C VAL A 58 8.58 -6.86 8.09
N GLU A 59 8.47 -7.14 9.38
CA GLU A 59 7.91 -8.40 9.86
C GLU A 59 6.39 -8.40 9.67
N VAL A 60 5.86 -9.47 9.09
CA VAL A 60 4.44 -9.66 8.85
C VAL A 60 3.98 -10.97 9.49
N GLN A 61 2.86 -10.91 10.20
CA GLN A 61 2.23 -12.06 10.84
C GLN A 61 1.10 -12.61 9.96
N GLY A 62 1.43 -12.91 8.71
CA GLY A 62 0.50 -13.48 7.73
C GLY A 62 -0.33 -12.46 6.94
N LYS A 63 -1.45 -12.95 6.40
CA LYS A 63 -2.21 -12.33 5.31
C LYS A 63 -2.78 -10.96 5.66
N ARG A 64 -3.28 -10.79 6.89
CA ARG A 64 -3.85 -9.52 7.33
C ARG A 64 -2.79 -8.41 7.33
N CYS A 65 -1.59 -8.70 7.80
CA CYS A 65 -0.47 -7.76 7.76
C CYS A 65 -0.08 -7.40 6.32
N ILE A 66 -0.04 -8.37 5.40
CA ILE A 66 0.23 -8.10 3.98
C ILE A 66 -0.85 -7.19 3.36
N ASN A 67 -2.13 -7.45 3.63
CA ASN A 67 -3.21 -6.61 3.11
C ASN A 67 -3.10 -5.16 3.61
N PHE A 68 -2.73 -4.98 4.87
CA PHE A 68 -2.47 -3.66 5.44
C PHE A 68 -1.25 -2.98 4.78
N LEU A 69 -0.17 -3.74 4.57
CA LEU A 69 1.00 -3.30 3.82
C LEU A 69 0.60 -2.84 2.41
N ASN A 70 -0.23 -3.59 1.69
CA ASN A 70 -0.69 -3.20 0.36
C ASN A 70 -1.50 -1.90 0.36
N SER A 71 -2.35 -1.70 1.37
CA SER A 71 -3.10 -0.45 1.50
C SER A 71 -2.20 0.77 1.73
N ILE A 72 -1.12 0.60 2.51
CA ILE A 72 -0.16 1.66 2.81
C ILE A 72 0.73 1.94 1.61
N PHE A 73 1.44 0.92 1.15
CA PHE A 73 2.61 1.09 0.29
C PHE A 73 2.22 1.17 -1.20
N PHE A 74 1.10 0.56 -1.60
CA PHE A 74 0.80 0.32 -3.02
C PHE A 74 -0.51 0.93 -3.51
N ASN A 75 -1.57 0.91 -2.70
CA ASN A 75 -2.87 1.40 -3.17
C ASN A 75 -2.91 2.93 -3.26
N LYS A 76 -1.98 3.62 -2.59
CA LYS A 76 -1.92 5.10 -2.51
C LYS A 76 -3.30 5.70 -2.22
N ILE A 77 -4.13 5.02 -1.40
CA ILE A 77 -5.45 5.54 -0.99
C ILE A 77 -5.26 6.91 -0.30
N TYR A 78 -4.11 7.09 0.34
CA TYR A 78 -3.67 8.31 1.00
C TYR A 78 -3.13 9.39 0.04
N GLY A 79 -3.16 9.16 -1.28
CA GLY A 79 -2.65 10.08 -2.30
C GLY A 79 -1.21 9.83 -2.71
N THR A 80 -0.66 10.72 -3.54
CA THR A 80 0.75 10.71 -3.93
C THR A 80 1.50 11.71 -3.07
N PRO A 81 2.69 11.36 -2.53
CA PRO A 81 3.53 12.32 -1.81
C PRO A 81 3.76 13.60 -2.62
N ASN A 82 3.59 14.74 -1.97
CA ASN A 82 3.84 16.07 -2.52
C ASN A 82 4.56 16.87 -1.42
N GLN A 83 5.70 17.47 -1.77
CA GLN A 83 6.55 18.22 -0.84
C GLN A 83 5.85 19.47 -0.27
N GLU A 84 4.85 20.01 -0.97
CA GLU A 84 4.08 21.19 -0.57
C GLU A 84 2.90 20.84 0.36
N LYS A 85 2.68 19.55 0.65
CA LYS A 85 1.52 19.09 1.42
C LYS A 85 1.94 18.42 2.73
N THR A 86 1.26 18.78 3.80
CA THR A 86 1.42 18.14 5.11
C THR A 86 0.68 16.81 5.16
N ILE A 87 1.34 15.78 5.65
CA ILE A 87 0.76 14.46 5.91
C ILE A 87 0.56 14.32 7.41
N ILE A 88 -0.64 13.93 7.81
CA ILE A 88 -0.97 13.68 9.21
C ILE A 88 -1.27 12.19 9.36
N ASP A 89 -0.43 11.49 10.11
CA ASP A 89 -0.54 10.05 10.40
C ASP A 89 -1.08 9.86 11.83
N ILE A 90 -2.41 9.78 11.94
CA ILE A 90 -3.09 9.62 13.24
C ILE A 90 -3.12 8.13 13.59
N GLY A 91 -2.54 7.77 14.74
CA GLY A 91 -2.41 6.37 15.17
C GLY A 91 -1.21 5.64 14.56
N ALA A 92 -0.15 6.38 14.21
CA ALA A 92 1.04 5.91 13.49
C ALA A 92 1.78 4.70 14.12
N ASN A 93 1.54 4.40 15.40
CA ASN A 93 2.28 3.40 16.17
C ASN A 93 3.80 3.59 16.01
N LYS A 94 4.53 2.63 15.41
CA LYS A 94 5.98 2.75 15.16
C LYS A 94 6.36 3.72 14.04
N GLY A 95 5.41 4.38 13.39
CA GLY A 95 5.66 5.44 12.40
C GLY A 95 6.17 4.95 11.05
N PHE A 96 6.13 3.65 10.75
CA PHE A 96 6.67 3.10 9.49
C PHE A 96 5.98 3.64 8.24
N PHE A 97 4.69 3.99 8.33
CA PHE A 97 3.96 4.68 7.27
C PHE A 97 4.60 6.03 6.97
N SER A 98 4.72 6.87 7.99
CA SER A 98 5.31 8.21 7.90
C SER A 98 6.75 8.17 7.37
N VAL A 99 7.59 7.24 7.85
CA VAL A 99 8.98 7.08 7.38
C VAL A 99 9.02 6.69 5.92
N PHE A 100 8.26 5.66 5.50
CA PHE A 100 8.22 5.25 4.10
C PHE A 100 7.80 6.41 3.19
N PHE A 101 6.72 7.10 3.55
CA PHE A 101 6.21 8.20 2.74
C PHE A 101 7.19 9.37 2.66
N GLY A 102 7.89 9.68 3.76
CA GLY A 102 8.99 10.65 3.79
C GLY A 102 10.14 10.29 2.84
N THR A 103 10.50 9.01 2.70
CA THR A 103 11.54 8.59 1.74
C THR A 103 11.13 8.76 0.27
N GLN A 104 9.84 8.87 -0.02
CA GLN A 104 9.33 9.12 -1.38
C GLN A 104 9.30 10.61 -1.74
N LEU A 105 9.55 11.53 -0.80
CA LEU A 105 9.58 12.97 -1.05
C LEU A 105 10.94 13.46 -1.57
N ARG A 106 11.97 12.60 -1.68
CA ARG A 106 13.33 12.96 -2.13
C ARG A 106 13.68 12.42 -3.53
N SER A 107 12.72 12.35 -4.44
CA SER A 107 12.95 12.05 -5.86
C SER A 107 12.60 13.23 -6.74
#